data_AF-A0A955IT49-F1
#
_entry.id   AF-A0A955IT49-F1
#
_cell.length_a   1.000
_cell.length_b   1.000
_cell.length_c   1.000
_cell.angle_alpha   90.00
_cell.angle_beta   90.00
_cell.angle_gamma   90.00
#
_symmetry.space_group_name_H-M   'P 1'
#
loop_
_entity.id
_entity.type
_entity.pdbx_description
1 polymer ?
#
loop_
_entity_poly.entity_id
_entity_poly.type
_entity_poly.pdbx_seq_one_letter_code
_entity_poly.pdbx_strand_id
1 'polypeptide(L)'
;MTRYEADCMACGVTWPNPMPSTHRYGVFIARGDTVAAFLDSNESPAWSRIAELHARARGGPTFEPELFQALVSSLIDPIDGEDLSIHHALSCPECGSSQVVCAGRHPIDEIDVPVVTFRTFMALSTDEQFEAVCAILEDLDE
;
A
#
# COMPACT_ATOMS: atom_id res chain seq x y z
N MET A 1 13.86 -7.58 5.08
CA MET A 1 13.76 -6.27 4.39
C MET A 1 14.64 -5.25 5.15
N THR A 2 15.05 -4.12 4.57
CA THR A 2 16.05 -3.24 5.20
C THR A 2 15.42 -1.92 5.68
N ARG A 3 15.74 -1.47 6.90
CA ARG A 3 15.35 -0.14 7.40
C ARG A 3 16.35 0.93 6.94
N TYR A 4 15.82 2.08 6.52
CA TYR A 4 16.58 3.30 6.25
C TYR A 4 16.05 4.42 7.14
N GLU A 5 16.86 5.44 7.40
CA GLU A 5 16.38 6.66 8.05
C GLU A 5 15.60 7.49 7.04
N ALA A 6 14.42 7.95 7.45
CA ALA A 6 13.66 8.96 6.75
C ALA A 6 13.62 10.23 7.60
N ASP A 7 13.92 11.36 6.99
CA ASP A 7 13.93 12.68 7.62
C ASP A 7 12.78 13.52 7.07
N CYS A 8 11.95 14.08 7.94
CA CYS A 8 10.95 15.07 7.53
C CYS A 8 11.59 16.46 7.47
N MET A 9 11.62 17.05 6.28
CA MET A 9 12.12 18.41 6.07
C MET A 9 11.23 19.50 6.71
N ALA A 10 9.97 19.18 7.01
CA ALA A 10 9.02 20.12 7.59
C ALA A 10 9.11 20.23 9.12
N CYS A 11 9.21 19.10 9.84
CA CYS A 11 9.29 19.09 11.31
C CYS A 11 10.64 18.65 11.87
N GLY A 12 11.57 18.18 11.03
CA GLY A 12 12.90 17.73 11.42
C GLY A 12 12.95 16.36 12.11
N VAL A 13 11.82 15.65 12.20
CA VAL A 13 11.75 14.32 12.81
C VAL A 13 12.42 13.31 11.89
N THR A 14 13.22 12.41 12.48
CA THR A 14 13.80 11.24 11.84
C THR A 14 13.12 9.98 12.36
N TRP A 15 12.76 9.04 11.49
CA TRP A 15 12.19 7.76 11.89
C TRP A 15 12.72 6.60 11.03
N PRO A 16 12.70 5.37 11.56
CA PRO A 16 13.02 4.18 10.79
C PRO A 16 11.94 3.92 9.74
N ASN A 17 12.38 3.75 8.49
CA ASN A 17 11.53 3.57 7.34
C ASN A 17 11.85 2.22 6.67
N PRO A 18 10.98 1.19 6.74
CA PRO A 18 11.15 0.01 5.92
C PRO A 18 11.13 0.41 4.45
N MET A 19 12.22 0.16 3.72
CA MET A 19 12.28 0.31 2.27
C MET A 19 12.57 -1.03 1.62
N PRO A 20 12.04 -1.27 0.41
CA PRO A 20 12.47 -2.38 -0.39
C PRO A 20 13.98 -2.33 -0.60
N SER A 21 14.65 -3.45 -0.31
CA SER A 21 16.09 -3.61 -0.56
C SER A 21 16.42 -3.42 -2.05
N THR A 22 15.43 -3.64 -2.92
CA THR A 22 15.48 -3.30 -4.35
C THR A 22 14.29 -2.44 -4.72
N HIS A 23 14.53 -1.23 -5.22
CA HIS A 23 13.50 -0.40 -5.84
C HIS A 23 13.13 -1.02 -7.20
N ARG A 24 12.11 -1.88 -7.20
CA ARG A 24 11.57 -2.51 -8.40
C ARG A 24 10.15 -2.02 -8.63
N TYR A 25 9.77 -1.89 -9.90
CA TYR A 25 8.40 -1.57 -10.26
C TYR A 25 7.46 -2.68 -9.76
N GLY A 26 6.34 -2.27 -9.16
CA GLY A 26 5.36 -3.21 -8.58
C GLY A 26 5.64 -3.63 -7.13
N VAL A 27 6.64 -3.05 -6.46
CA VAL A 27 6.91 -3.31 -5.05
C VAL A 27 6.49 -2.13 -4.19
N PHE A 28 5.66 -2.39 -3.17
CA PHE A 28 5.03 -1.39 -2.32
C PHE A 28 5.22 -1.70 -0.83
N ILE A 29 5.11 -0.64 -0.03
CA ILE A 29 4.93 -0.74 1.43
C ILE A 29 3.55 -0.20 1.75
N ALA A 30 2.69 -1.05 2.31
CA ALA A 30 1.45 -0.62 2.92
C ALA A 30 1.72 -0.24 4.39
N ARG A 31 1.10 0.83 4.89
CA ARG A 31 1.34 1.37 6.24
C ARG A 31 0.07 1.59 7.02
N GLY A 32 0.10 1.17 8.27
CA GLY A 32 -0.76 1.68 9.34
C GLY A 32 0.00 2.71 10.19
N ASP A 33 -0.53 3.00 11.36
CA ASP A 33 0.06 3.93 12.31
C ASP A 33 1.33 3.36 12.94
N THR A 34 1.34 2.07 13.27
CA THR A 34 2.46 1.40 13.94
C THR A 34 3.02 0.21 13.16
N VAL A 35 2.27 -0.29 12.17
CA VAL A 35 2.70 -1.44 11.35
C VAL A 35 3.01 -1.06 9.91
N ALA A 36 3.87 -1.85 9.28
CA ALA A 36 4.14 -1.78 7.85
C ALA A 36 4.11 -3.19 7.27
N ALA A 37 3.66 -3.30 6.02
CA ALA A 37 3.55 -4.57 5.32
C ALA A 37 4.10 -4.46 3.89
N PHE A 38 4.67 -5.56 3.42
CA PHE A 38 5.28 -5.67 2.11
C PHE A 38 4.29 -6.20 1.08
N LEU A 39 4.23 -5.56 -0.08
CA LEU A 39 3.45 -6.04 -1.22
C LEU A 39 4.29 -6.08 -2.49
N ASP A 40 4.41 -7.25 -3.11
CA ASP A 40 4.89 -7.38 -4.49
C ASP A 40 3.70 -7.69 -5.40
N SER A 41 3.34 -6.72 -6.26
CA SER A 41 2.24 -6.86 -7.21
C SER A 41 2.47 -7.93 -8.27
N ASN A 42 3.73 -8.26 -8.56
CA ASN A 42 4.05 -9.27 -9.57
C ASN A 42 3.83 -10.68 -9.04
N GLU A 43 3.91 -10.86 -7.71
CA GLU A 43 3.76 -12.16 -7.06
C GLU A 43 2.40 -12.34 -6.38
N SER A 44 1.62 -11.27 -6.21
CA SER A 44 0.29 -11.30 -5.59
C SER A 44 -0.81 -11.62 -6.62
N PRO A 45 -1.49 -12.79 -6.56
CA PRO A 45 -2.61 -13.10 -7.46
C PRO A 45 -3.80 -12.14 -7.27
N ALA A 46 -3.97 -11.61 -6.05
CA ALA A 46 -5.01 -10.65 -5.74
C ALA A 46 -4.83 -9.36 -6.54
N TRP A 47 -3.59 -8.93 -6.80
CA TRP A 47 -3.33 -7.72 -7.57
C TRP A 47 -3.93 -7.79 -8.99
N SER A 48 -3.64 -8.88 -9.72
CA SER A 48 -4.19 -9.08 -11.06
C SER A 48 -5.71 -9.19 -11.04
N ARG A 49 -6.27 -9.83 -10.01
CA ARG A 49 -7.72 -9.97 -9.86
C ARG A 49 -8.40 -8.62 -9.60
N ILE A 50 -7.85 -7.80 -8.71
CA ILE A 50 -8.35 -6.45 -8.42
C ILE A 50 -8.24 -5.58 -9.67
N ALA A 51 -7.14 -5.67 -10.43
CA ALA A 51 -6.97 -4.94 -11.69
C ALA A 51 -8.04 -5.31 -12.75
N GLU A 52 -8.36 -6.60 -12.88
CA GLU A 52 -9.43 -7.08 -13.77
C GLU A 52 -10.80 -6.50 -13.37
N LEU A 53 -11.13 -6.58 -12.08
CA LEU A 53 -12.41 -6.11 -11.56
C LEU A 53 -12.53 -4.58 -11.63
N HIS A 54 -11.46 -3.86 -11.34
CA HIS A 54 -11.37 -2.41 -11.52
C HIS A 54 -11.65 -2.03 -12.97
N ALA A 55 -10.99 -2.66 -13.94
CA ALA A 55 -11.22 -2.39 -15.35
C ALA A 55 -12.66 -2.71 -15.77
N ARG A 56 -13.25 -3.79 -15.24
CA ARG A 56 -14.67 -4.13 -15.46
C ARG A 56 -15.60 -3.05 -14.89
N ALA A 57 -15.37 -2.60 -13.66
CA ALA A 57 -16.19 -1.60 -12.98
C ALA A 57 -16.15 -0.25 -13.69
N ARG A 58 -14.97 0.16 -14.19
CA ARG A 58 -14.77 1.41 -14.93
C ARG A 58 -15.14 1.32 -16.42
N GLY A 59 -15.65 0.19 -16.88
CA GLY A 59 -16.10 0.01 -18.28
C GLY A 59 -14.95 -0.05 -19.30
N GLY A 60 -13.73 -0.37 -18.90
CA GLY A 60 -12.57 -0.45 -19.77
C GLY A 60 -11.22 -0.36 -19.04
N PRO A 61 -10.09 -0.43 -19.77
CA PRO A 61 -8.75 -0.42 -19.19
C PRO A 61 -8.27 0.99 -18.79
N THR A 62 -9.13 1.76 -18.13
CA THR A 62 -8.71 3.04 -17.53
C THR A 62 -7.88 2.73 -16.30
N PHE A 63 -6.66 3.26 -16.23
CA PHE A 63 -5.76 3.05 -15.10
C PHE A 63 -5.44 4.40 -14.47
N GLU A 64 -6.00 4.62 -13.28
CA GLU A 64 -5.82 5.79 -12.42
C GLU A 64 -4.97 5.31 -11.23
N PRO A 65 -3.65 5.53 -11.22
CA PRO A 65 -2.74 4.87 -10.27
C PRO A 65 -3.10 5.13 -8.80
N GLU A 66 -3.48 6.37 -8.48
CA GLU A 66 -3.84 6.80 -7.14
C GLU A 66 -5.15 6.14 -6.67
N LEU A 67 -6.18 6.15 -7.53
CA LEU A 67 -7.45 5.48 -7.27
C LEU A 67 -7.26 3.97 -7.13
N PHE A 68 -6.44 3.38 -7.99
CA PHE A 68 -6.15 1.94 -7.93
C PHE A 68 -5.41 1.56 -6.65
N GLN A 69 -4.47 2.38 -6.19
CA GLN A 69 -3.79 2.13 -4.91
C GLN A 69 -4.70 2.31 -3.71
N ALA A 70 -5.60 3.30 -3.74
CA ALA A 70 -6.63 3.46 -2.72
C ALA A 70 -7.55 2.22 -2.67
N LEU A 71 -8.03 1.77 -3.83
CA LEU A 71 -8.81 0.54 -3.95
C LEU A 71 -8.05 -0.68 -3.40
N VAL A 72 -6.79 -0.88 -3.79
CA VAL A 72 -5.97 -1.99 -3.28
C VAL A 72 -5.83 -1.89 -1.77
N SER A 73 -5.58 -0.69 -1.23
CA SER A 73 -5.44 -0.45 0.22
C SER A 73 -6.68 -0.87 1.00
N SER A 74 -7.88 -0.49 0.52
CA SER A 74 -9.16 -0.84 1.14
C SER A 74 -9.45 -2.35 1.15
N LEU A 75 -8.72 -3.14 0.36
CA LEU A 75 -8.89 -4.59 0.25
C LEU A 75 -7.82 -5.38 1.02
N ILE A 76 -6.82 -4.70 1.60
CA ILE A 76 -5.78 -5.33 2.41
C ILE A 76 -6.41 -5.85 3.70
N ASP A 77 -6.08 -7.09 4.08
CA ASP A 77 -6.45 -7.58 5.42
C ASP A 77 -5.70 -6.76 6.49
N PRO A 78 -6.37 -6.34 7.58
CA PRO A 78 -5.71 -5.64 8.68
C PRO A 78 -4.58 -6.46 9.28
N ILE A 79 -3.50 -5.80 9.70
CA ILE A 79 -2.38 -6.42 10.42
C ILE A 79 -2.32 -5.80 11.80
N ASP A 80 -2.29 -6.65 12.83
CA ASP A 80 -2.39 -6.24 14.24
C ASP A 80 -3.61 -5.33 14.55
N GLY A 81 -4.67 -5.44 13.74
CA GLY A 81 -5.90 -4.65 13.87
C GLY A 81 -5.84 -3.27 13.20
N GLU A 82 -4.75 -2.94 12.51
CA GLU A 82 -4.59 -1.67 11.78
C GLU A 82 -4.92 -1.83 10.30
N ASP A 83 -5.65 -0.85 9.78
CA ASP A 83 -5.87 -0.69 8.34
C ASP A 83 -4.61 -0.17 7.67
N LEU A 84 -4.28 -0.73 6.50
CA LEU A 84 -3.04 -0.43 5.80
C LEU A 84 -3.31 0.35 4.53
N SER A 85 -2.49 1.38 4.32
CA SER A 85 -2.57 2.27 3.17
C SER A 85 -1.30 2.21 2.32
N ILE A 86 -1.48 2.12 1.00
CA ILE A 86 -0.41 2.27 0.03
C ILE A 86 -0.40 3.74 -0.41
N HIS A 87 0.47 4.54 0.21
CA HIS A 87 0.65 5.93 -0.19
C HIS A 87 1.87 6.09 -1.10
N HIS A 88 1.68 6.74 -2.25
CA HIS A 88 2.75 7.11 -3.17
C HIS A 88 3.78 8.08 -2.55
N ALA A 89 3.35 8.93 -1.62
CA ALA A 89 4.21 9.88 -0.93
C ALA A 89 4.46 9.41 0.50
N LEU A 90 5.72 9.09 0.82
CA LEU A 90 6.13 8.89 2.20
C LEU A 90 5.78 10.15 3.00
N SER A 91 4.95 9.97 4.03
CA SER A 91 4.49 11.07 4.88
C SER A 91 5.10 10.93 6.27
N CYS A 92 5.38 12.06 6.91
CA CYS A 92 5.92 12.09 8.26
C CYS A 92 4.87 11.61 9.27
N PRO A 93 5.16 10.62 10.12
CA PRO A 93 4.19 10.11 11.10
C PRO A 93 3.82 11.15 12.17
N GLU A 94 4.69 12.12 12.43
CA GLU A 94 4.46 13.15 13.47
C GLU A 94 3.64 14.35 12.97
N CYS A 95 3.81 14.76 11.70
CA CYS A 95 3.19 15.99 11.19
C CYS A 95 2.42 15.84 9.88
N GLY A 96 2.36 14.64 9.30
CA GLY A 96 1.65 14.36 8.05
C GLY A 96 2.29 14.96 6.79
N SER A 97 3.42 15.68 6.90
CA SER A 97 4.08 16.30 5.74
C SER A 97 4.66 15.26 4.79
N SER A 98 4.45 15.45 3.49
CA SER A 98 5.06 14.66 2.40
C SER A 98 6.48 15.10 2.03
N GLN A 99 7.02 16.13 2.69
CA GLN A 99 8.40 16.59 2.50
C GLN A 99 9.38 15.68 3.24
N VAL A 100 9.49 14.43 2.79
CA VAL A 100 10.32 13.40 3.43
C VAL A 100 11.48 13.01 2.52
N VAL A 101 12.68 12.96 3.10
CA VAL A 101 13.90 12.51 2.43
C VAL A 101 14.34 11.20 3.09
N CYS A 102 14.35 10.11 2.33
CA CYS A 102 15.04 8.89 2.74
C CYS A 102 16.54 9.11 2.53
N ALA A 103 17.27 9.45 3.59
CA ALA A 103 18.72 9.57 3.54
C ALA A 103 19.33 8.17 3.43
N GLY A 104 19.44 7.65 2.21
CA GLY A 104 19.93 6.31 1.89
C GLY A 104 21.41 6.07 2.17
N ARG A 105 21.95 6.51 3.32
CA ARG A 105 23.38 6.37 3.58
C ARG A 105 23.73 5.09 4.32
N HIS A 106 22.88 4.58 5.20
CA HIS A 106 23.16 3.30 5.87
C HIS A 106 21.88 2.49 6.15
N PRO A 107 21.87 1.18 5.81
CA PRO A 107 20.85 0.29 6.34
C PRO A 107 21.01 0.23 7.87
N ILE A 108 19.95 0.54 8.60
CA ILE A 108 20.00 0.58 10.07
C ILE A 108 19.94 -0.85 10.62
N ASP A 109 19.03 -1.67 10.08
CA ASP A 109 18.79 -3.05 10.50
C ASP A 109 18.04 -3.84 9.40
N GLU A 110 18.14 -5.17 9.46
CA GLU A 110 17.18 -6.06 8.79
C GLU A 110 15.94 -6.23 9.68
N ILE A 111 14.77 -6.11 9.09
CA ILE A 111 13.51 -6.40 9.74
C ILE A 111 12.67 -7.37 8.93
N ASP A 112 11.95 -8.21 9.66
CA ASP A 112 10.85 -9.00 9.15
C ASP A 112 9.64 -8.08 9.00
N VAL A 113 9.30 -7.77 7.75
CA VAL A 113 8.08 -7.06 7.40
C VAL A 113 7.07 -8.11 6.97
N PRO A 114 5.89 -8.20 7.58
CA PRO A 114 4.87 -9.13 7.14
C PRO A 114 4.45 -8.83 5.70
N VAL A 115 4.00 -9.86 4.99
CA VAL A 115 3.49 -9.70 3.62
C VAL A 115 2.01 -9.35 3.70
N VAL A 116 1.59 -8.37 2.90
CA VAL A 116 0.18 -8.00 2.71
C VAL A 116 -0.62 -9.23 2.28
N THR A 117 -1.79 -9.42 2.88
CA THR A 117 -2.73 -10.46 2.48
C THR A 117 -4.05 -9.87 2.02
N PHE A 118 -4.76 -10.63 1.18
CA PHE A 118 -6.09 -10.30 0.66
C PHE A 118 -7.04 -11.48 0.89
N ARG A 119 -6.86 -12.23 1.98
CA ARG A 119 -7.59 -13.47 2.27
C ARG A 119 -9.08 -13.23 2.36
N THR A 120 -9.50 -12.15 3.03
CA THR A 120 -10.92 -11.81 3.18
C THR A 120 -11.55 -11.56 1.82
N PHE A 121 -10.93 -10.70 1.01
CA PHE A 121 -11.38 -10.42 -0.35
C PHE A 121 -11.36 -11.65 -1.26
N MET A 122 -10.26 -12.42 -1.24
CA MET A 122 -10.10 -13.60 -2.10
C MET A 122 -10.99 -14.78 -1.71
N ALA A 123 -11.54 -14.80 -0.50
CA ALA A 123 -12.51 -15.79 -0.06
C ALA A 123 -13.94 -15.53 -0.57
N LEU A 124 -14.23 -14.30 -1.02
CA LEU A 124 -15.51 -13.93 -1.62
C LEU A 124 -15.71 -14.62 -2.97
N SER A 125 -16.97 -14.84 -3.35
CA SER A 125 -17.32 -15.28 -4.70
C SER A 125 -16.97 -14.20 -5.74
N THR A 126 -16.97 -14.57 -7.02
CA THR A 126 -16.67 -13.61 -8.10
C THR A 126 -17.61 -12.41 -8.13
N ASP A 127 -18.89 -12.62 -7.85
CA ASP A 127 -19.88 -11.54 -7.87
C ASP A 127 -19.72 -10.64 -6.64
N GLU A 128 -19.49 -11.22 -5.44
CA GLU A 128 -19.23 -10.47 -4.22
C GLU A 128 -17.91 -9.66 -4.31
N GLN A 129 -16.87 -10.21 -4.93
CA GLN A 129 -15.63 -9.47 -5.20
C GLN A 129 -15.89 -8.25 -6.09
N PHE A 130 -16.72 -8.41 -7.12
CA PHE A 130 -17.06 -7.32 -8.01
C PHE A 130 -17.89 -6.25 -7.30
N GLU A 131 -18.91 -6.66 -6.53
CA GLU A 131 -19.73 -5.76 -5.72
C GLU A 131 -18.87 -4.98 -4.71
N ALA A 132 -17.94 -5.65 -4.02
CA ALA A 132 -17.02 -5.00 -3.09
C ALA A 132 -16.14 -3.95 -3.78
N VAL A 133 -15.59 -4.27 -4.97
CA VAL A 133 -14.79 -3.32 -5.75
C VAL A 133 -15.63 -2.11 -6.18
N CYS A 134 -16.86 -2.32 -6.66
CA CYS A 134 -17.75 -1.22 -7.04
C CYS A 134 -18.07 -0.32 -5.85
N ALA A 135 -18.44 -0.90 -4.70
CA ALA A 135 -18.76 -0.13 -3.50
C ALA A 135 -17.59 0.73 -3.02
N ILE A 136 -16.37 0.18 -3.01
CA ILE A 136 -15.17 0.95 -2.65
C ILE A 136 -14.91 2.07 -3.65
N LEU A 137 -15.09 1.82 -4.95
CA LEU A 137 -14.87 2.84 -5.97
C LEU A 137 -15.91 3.97 -5.88
N GLU A 138 -17.17 3.65 -5.58
CA GLU A 138 -18.21 4.64 -5.32
C GLU A 138 -17.83 5.54 -4.12
N ASP A 139 -17.39 4.95 -3.01
CA ASP A 139 -16.92 5.70 -1.83
C ASP A 139 -15.67 6.57 -2.11
N LEU A 140 -14.81 6.17 -3.04
CA LEU A 140 -13.59 6.91 -3.40
C LEU A 140 -13.82 8.04 -4.42
N ASP A 141 -14.94 8.01 -5.15
CA ASP A 141 -15.33 9.03 -6.13
C ASP A 141 -16.09 10.23 -5.48
N GLU A 142 -16.53 10.10 -4.21
CA GLU A 142 -17.22 11.15 -3.42
C GLU A 142 -16.27 12.20 -2.80
#